data_AF-A0AAV5Z449-F1
#
_entry.id   AF-A0AAV5Z449-F1
#
_cell.length_a   1.000
_cell.length_b   1.000
_cell.length_c   1.000
_cell.angle_alpha   90.00
_cell.angle_beta   90.00
_cell.angle_gamma   90.00
#
_symmetry.space_group_name_H-M   'P 1'
#
loop_
_entity.id
_entity.type
_entity.pdbx_description
1 polymer ?
#
loop_
_entity_poly.entity_id
_entity_poly.type
_entity_poly.pdbx_seq_one_letter_code
_entity_poly.pdbx_strand_id
1 'polypeptide(L)'
;MAGFSDYERYDGLGLADLVRRGKVTPLELLEAAIQRVDARNPTVNAVIMPLYDHGRRAIADGLPDGPFRGVPFLLKDLGAPLTGVKVTRGSRFFADTPPSTFDSENVARLKKAGLVIFGRTNSCEVGLSLTCEPRLYGPTRNPWDPTRISSGSSGG
;
A
#
# COMPACT_ATOMS: atom_id res chain seq x y z
N MET A 1 3.35 -6.36 22.08
CA MET A 1 3.47 -7.48 21.13
C MET A 1 4.63 -7.18 20.21
N ALA A 2 5.74 -7.91 20.33
CA ALA A 2 6.83 -7.78 19.37
C ALA A 2 6.29 -8.26 18.01
N GLY A 3 6.23 -7.36 17.03
CA GLY A 3 5.77 -7.70 15.68
C GLY A 3 6.63 -8.82 15.08
N PHE A 4 6.13 -9.48 14.03
CA PHE A 4 6.87 -10.52 13.31
C PHE A 4 8.24 -9.98 12.85
N SER A 5 9.30 -10.31 13.59
CA SER A 5 10.63 -9.70 13.45
C SER A 5 11.31 -10.11 12.15
N ASP A 6 11.01 -11.31 11.66
CA ASP A 6 11.56 -11.85 10.42
C ASP A 6 10.82 -11.39 9.15
N TYR A 7 9.84 -10.47 9.24
CA TYR A 7 9.03 -10.01 8.11
C TYR A 7 9.83 -9.69 6.83
N GLU A 8 10.98 -9.05 6.96
CA GLU A 8 11.81 -8.61 5.82
C GLU A 8 12.67 -9.71 5.21
N ARG A 9 12.71 -10.90 5.84
CA ARG A 9 13.43 -12.07 5.32
C ARG A 9 12.62 -12.86 4.31
N TYR A 10 11.34 -12.54 4.14
CA TYR A 10 10.41 -13.24 3.25
C TYR A 10 9.93 -12.32 2.14
N ASP A 11 9.79 -12.86 0.93
CA ASP A 11 9.03 -12.22 -0.12
C ASP A 11 7.51 -12.44 0.09
N GLY A 12 6.69 -11.91 -0.81
CA GLY A 12 5.23 -12.05 -0.71
C GLY A 12 4.74 -13.50 -0.74
N LEU A 13 5.41 -14.40 -1.47
CA LEU A 13 5.03 -15.82 -1.52
C LEU A 13 5.43 -16.55 -0.23
N GLY A 14 6.60 -16.22 0.32
CA GLY A 14 7.07 -16.72 1.61
C GLY A 14 6.14 -16.31 2.74
N LEU A 15 5.73 -15.04 2.78
CA LEU A 15 4.74 -14.56 3.75
C LEU A 15 3.39 -15.29 3.62
N ALA A 16 2.90 -15.49 2.40
CA ALA A 16 1.67 -16.24 2.17
C ALA A 16 1.77 -17.72 2.60
N ASP A 17 2.92 -18.36 2.41
CA ASP A 17 3.16 -19.73 2.86
C ASP A 17 3.19 -19.83 4.40
N LEU A 18 3.78 -18.86 5.10
CA LEU A 18 3.73 -18.80 6.57
C LEU A 18 2.28 -18.69 7.08
N VAL A 19 1.45 -17.87 6.43
CA VAL A 19 0.01 -17.79 6.74
C VAL A 19 -0.68 -19.12 6.49
N ARG A 20 -0.42 -19.75 5.34
CA ARG A 20 -1.02 -21.04 4.96
C ARG A 20 -0.67 -22.15 5.94
N ARG A 21 0.55 -22.15 6.47
CA ARG A 21 1.03 -23.13 7.47
C ARG A 21 0.66 -22.76 8.91
N GLY A 22 -0.07 -21.66 9.13
CA GLY A 22 -0.45 -21.18 10.45
C GLY A 22 0.74 -20.73 11.32
N LYS A 23 1.88 -20.37 10.72
CA LYS A 23 3.06 -19.87 11.43
C LYS A 23 2.93 -18.41 11.85
N VAL A 24 2.15 -17.65 11.09
CA VAL A 24 1.77 -16.26 11.37
C VAL A 24 0.33 -16.05 10.90
N THR A 25 -0.35 -15.07 11.48
CA THR A 25 -1.68 -14.64 11.04
C THR A 25 -1.59 -13.48 10.04
N PRO A 26 -2.60 -13.28 9.17
CA PRO A 26 -2.68 -12.09 8.33
C PRO A 26 -2.61 -10.78 9.11
N LEU A 27 -3.19 -10.75 10.32
CA LEU A 27 -3.19 -9.58 11.19
C LEU A 27 -1.79 -9.26 11.70
N GLU A 28 -1.03 -10.26 12.15
CA GLU A 28 0.37 -10.07 12.56
C GLU A 28 1.24 -9.54 11.41
N LEU A 29 1.01 -10.02 10.18
CA LEU A 29 1.71 -9.49 9.01
C LEU A 29 1.32 -8.04 8.71
N LEU A 30 0.03 -7.71 8.79
CA LEU A 30 -0.45 -6.34 8.58
C LEU A 30 0.14 -5.38 9.62
N GLU A 31 0.10 -5.72 10.90
CA GLU A 31 0.67 -4.89 11.96
C GLU A 31 2.19 -4.74 11.82
N ALA A 32 2.90 -5.81 11.40
CA ALA A 32 4.33 -5.73 11.11
C ALA A 32 4.65 -4.80 9.92
N ALA A 33 3.77 -4.73 8.91
CA ALA A 33 3.91 -3.80 7.79
C ALA A 33 3.62 -2.36 8.20
N ILE A 34 2.55 -2.14 8.98
CA ILE A 34 2.16 -0.83 9.52
C ILE A 34 3.30 -0.24 10.36
N GLN A 35 3.88 -1.01 11.27
CA GLN A 35 5.01 -0.57 12.10
C GLN A 35 6.19 -0.07 11.25
N ARG A 36 6.44 -0.69 10.09
CA ARG A 36 7.51 -0.26 9.17
C ARG A 36 7.16 1.00 8.42
N VAL A 37 5.91 1.16 8.01
CA VAL A 37 5.42 2.41 7.43
C VAL A 37 5.57 3.53 8.46
N ASP A 38 5.07 3.35 9.68
CA ASP A 38 5.14 4.38 10.72
C ASP A 38 6.58 4.77 11.07
N ALA A 39 7.51 3.80 11.09
CA ALA A 39 8.92 4.05 11.39
C ALA A 39 9.70 4.73 10.25
N ARG A 40 9.37 4.46 8.98
CA ARG A 40 10.21 4.85 7.82
C ARG A 40 9.58 5.93 6.96
N ASN A 41 8.26 5.94 6.84
CA ASN A 41 7.53 6.84 5.97
C ASN A 41 7.75 8.33 6.29
N PRO A 42 7.94 8.78 7.55
CA PRO A 42 8.26 10.19 7.83
C PRO A 42 9.51 10.70 7.09
N THR A 43 10.47 9.82 6.77
CA THR A 43 11.70 10.20 6.05
C THR A 43 11.53 10.17 4.53
N VAL A 44 10.71 9.25 4.01
CA VAL A 44 10.62 9.00 2.56
C VAL A 44 9.33 9.48 1.90
N ASN A 45 8.25 9.67 2.64
CA ASN A 45 6.93 10.12 2.15
C ASN A 45 6.37 9.26 1.00
N ALA A 46 6.49 7.94 1.14
CA ALA A 46 6.02 6.96 0.15
C ALA A 46 4.52 6.65 0.29
N VAL A 47 3.99 6.53 1.51
CA VAL A 47 2.59 6.22 1.81
C VAL A 47 1.85 7.50 2.20
N ILE A 48 0.90 7.93 1.37
CA ILE A 48 0.22 9.23 1.52
C ILE A 48 -1.21 9.12 2.06
N MET A 49 -1.77 7.90 2.06
CA MET A 49 -3.09 7.63 2.61
C MET A 49 -3.06 6.29 3.33
N PRO A 50 -2.80 6.28 4.64
CA PRO A 50 -2.94 5.08 5.45
C PRO A 50 -4.39 4.56 5.38
N LEU A 51 -4.55 3.28 5.11
CA LEU A 51 -5.84 2.58 5.07
C LEU A 51 -5.80 1.38 6.04
N TYR A 52 -5.20 1.58 7.21
CA TYR A 52 -4.92 0.50 8.16
C TYR A 52 -6.20 -0.22 8.59
N ASP A 53 -7.26 0.54 8.90
CA ASP A 53 -8.56 -0.04 9.28
C ASP A 53 -9.26 -0.71 8.10
N HIS A 54 -9.03 -0.26 6.87
CA HIS A 54 -9.49 -0.97 5.68
C HIS A 54 -8.84 -2.36 5.59
N GLY A 55 -7.52 -2.44 5.79
CA GLY A 55 -6.79 -3.70 5.81
C GLY A 55 -7.24 -4.63 6.94
N ARG A 56 -7.40 -4.10 8.16
CA ARG A 56 -7.91 -4.85 9.32
C ARG A 56 -9.31 -5.39 9.08
N ARG A 57 -10.19 -4.58 8.50
CA ARG A 57 -11.56 -4.99 8.16
C ARG A 57 -11.57 -6.06 7.07
N ALA A 58 -10.75 -5.94 6.03
CA ALA A 58 -10.64 -6.97 5.01
C ALA A 58 -10.21 -8.34 5.59
N ILE A 59 -9.31 -8.33 6.59
CA ILE A 59 -8.92 -9.55 7.32
C ILE A 59 -10.10 -10.09 8.14
N ALA A 60 -10.80 -9.21 8.89
CA ALA A 60 -11.92 -9.59 9.75
C ALA A 60 -13.13 -10.14 8.96
N ASP A 61 -13.41 -9.57 7.79
CA ASP A 61 -14.50 -9.99 6.88
C ASP A 61 -14.17 -11.32 6.16
N GLY A 62 -12.92 -11.80 6.26
CA GLY A 62 -12.45 -13.02 5.65
C GLY A 62 -11.79 -12.79 4.30
N LEU A 63 -10.55 -13.26 4.18
CA LEU A 63 -9.79 -13.15 2.93
C LEU A 63 -10.19 -14.26 1.95
N PRO A 64 -10.12 -13.99 0.62
CA PRO A 64 -10.19 -15.05 -0.39
C PRO A 64 -9.06 -16.07 -0.24
N ASP A 65 -9.30 -17.29 -0.71
CA ASP A 65 -8.22 -18.26 -0.86
C ASP A 65 -7.48 -18.01 -2.17
N GLY A 66 -6.25 -17.52 -2.06
CA GLY A 66 -5.45 -17.05 -3.18
C GLY A 66 -3.95 -17.14 -2.89
N PRO A 67 -3.10 -17.02 -3.92
CA PRO A 67 -1.66 -17.24 -3.81
C PRO A 67 -0.97 -16.31 -2.81
N PHE A 68 -1.54 -15.13 -2.55
CA PHE A 68 -1.02 -14.10 -1.64
C PHE A 68 -1.92 -13.86 -0.42
N ARG A 69 -2.73 -14.86 -0.03
CA ARG A 69 -3.64 -14.76 1.13
C ARG A 69 -2.90 -14.22 2.36
N GLY A 70 -3.34 -13.05 2.82
CA GLY A 70 -2.87 -12.41 4.05
C GLY A 70 -1.65 -11.50 3.89
N VAL A 71 -1.13 -11.32 2.67
CA VAL A 71 0.05 -10.50 2.41
C VAL A 71 -0.34 -9.01 2.32
N PRO A 72 0.27 -8.11 3.12
CA PRO A 72 0.00 -6.68 3.05
C PRO A 72 0.44 -6.06 1.72
N PHE A 73 -0.36 -5.14 1.19
CA PHE A 73 -0.14 -4.52 -0.12
C PHE A 73 -0.49 -3.03 -0.12
N LEU A 74 0.35 -2.22 -0.78
CA LEU A 74 0.09 -0.80 -1.00
C LEU A 74 -0.37 -0.57 -2.43
N LEU A 75 -1.36 0.30 -2.63
CA LEU A 75 -1.86 0.66 -3.96
C LEU A 75 -1.35 2.03 -4.38
N LYS A 76 -0.89 2.18 -5.62
CA LYS A 76 -0.58 3.50 -6.15
C LYS A 76 -1.81 4.41 -6.13
N ASP A 77 -1.65 5.69 -5.75
CA ASP A 77 -2.71 6.71 -5.85
C ASP A 77 -2.99 7.18 -7.30
N LEU A 78 -2.84 6.28 -8.28
CA LEU A 78 -3.08 6.54 -9.69
C LEU A 78 -3.48 5.25 -10.38
N GLY A 79 -4.62 5.27 -11.09
CA GLY A 79 -5.07 4.12 -11.90
C GLY A 79 -5.59 2.91 -11.11
N ALA A 80 -5.67 3.01 -9.77
CA ALA A 80 -6.18 1.94 -8.90
C ALA A 80 -7.42 2.37 -8.07
N PRO A 81 -8.59 2.64 -8.68
CA PRO A 81 -9.85 2.74 -7.96
C PRO A 81 -10.08 1.55 -7.02
N LEU A 82 -10.41 1.88 -5.77
CA LEU A 82 -10.72 0.96 -4.68
C LEU A 82 -12.00 1.47 -4.04
N THR A 83 -13.03 0.63 -4.00
CA THR A 83 -14.34 1.00 -3.46
C THR A 83 -14.20 1.58 -2.04
N GLY A 84 -14.83 2.73 -1.81
CA GLY A 84 -14.80 3.44 -0.54
C GLY A 84 -13.53 4.27 -0.29
N VAL A 85 -12.62 4.36 -1.26
CA VAL A 85 -11.37 5.12 -1.13
C VAL A 85 -11.19 6.07 -2.31
N LYS A 86 -10.88 7.35 -2.02
CA LYS A 86 -10.62 8.36 -3.04
C LYS A 86 -9.31 8.11 -3.79
N VAL A 87 -9.16 8.68 -4.98
CA VAL A 87 -7.94 8.61 -5.80
C VAL A 87 -7.55 10.03 -6.20
N THR A 88 -6.49 10.58 -5.61
CA THR A 88 -6.16 12.01 -5.81
C THR A 88 -5.18 12.25 -6.96
N ARG A 89 -4.54 11.20 -7.48
CA ARG A 89 -3.61 11.29 -8.62
C ARG A 89 -2.46 12.26 -8.35
N GLY A 90 -2.08 12.44 -7.08
CA GLY A 90 -1.09 13.43 -6.65
C GLY A 90 -1.42 14.88 -7.03
N SER A 91 -2.67 15.21 -7.39
CA SER A 91 -3.04 16.55 -7.85
C SER A 91 -4.02 17.23 -6.90
N ARG A 92 -3.78 18.52 -6.65
CA ARG A 92 -4.70 19.37 -5.88
C ARG A 92 -6.09 19.44 -6.51
N PHE A 93 -6.19 19.29 -7.83
CA PHE A 93 -7.47 19.28 -8.54
C PHE A 93 -8.39 18.12 -8.10
N PHE A 94 -7.83 16.97 -7.74
CA PHE A 94 -8.60 15.80 -7.30
C PHE A 94 -8.55 15.57 -5.78
N ALA A 95 -8.03 16.52 -4.99
CA ALA A 95 -7.84 16.36 -3.54
C ALA A 95 -9.13 16.00 -2.80
N ASP A 96 -10.25 16.58 -3.25
CA ASP A 96 -11.60 16.42 -2.68
C ASP A 96 -12.53 15.58 -3.56
N THR A 97 -11.96 14.76 -4.46
CA THR A 97 -12.77 13.83 -5.25
C THR A 97 -13.50 12.84 -4.33
N PRO A 98 -14.77 12.49 -4.61
CA PRO A 98 -15.48 11.52 -3.80
C PRO A 98 -14.77 10.14 -3.83
N PRO A 99 -14.93 9.33 -2.77
CA PRO A 99 -14.46 7.96 -2.78
C PRO A 99 -14.98 7.16 -3.98
N SER A 100 -14.17 6.26 -4.51
CA SER A 100 -14.60 5.44 -5.64
C SER A 100 -15.76 4.53 -5.24
N THR A 101 -16.70 4.31 -6.16
CA THR A 101 -17.83 3.39 -6.00
C THR A 101 -17.56 2.00 -6.55
N PHE A 102 -16.37 1.76 -7.12
CA PHE A 102 -15.99 0.50 -7.73
C PHE A 102 -14.51 0.18 -7.52
N ASP A 103 -14.18 -1.10 -7.59
CA ASP A 103 -12.81 -1.56 -7.74
C ASP A 103 -12.47 -1.59 -9.23
N SER A 104 -11.29 -1.08 -9.60
CA SER A 104 -10.74 -1.41 -10.91
C SER A 104 -10.52 -2.92 -11.05
N GLU A 105 -10.52 -3.45 -12.27
CA GLU A 105 -10.27 -4.87 -12.52
C GLU A 105 -8.94 -5.34 -11.92
N ASN A 106 -7.91 -4.49 -11.96
CA ASN A 106 -6.63 -4.79 -11.30
C ASN A 106 -6.80 -4.95 -9.78
N VAL A 107 -7.49 -4.01 -9.12
CA VAL A 107 -7.77 -4.10 -7.67
C VAL A 107 -8.62 -5.31 -7.33
N ALA A 108 -9.63 -5.64 -8.14
CA ALA A 108 -10.44 -6.84 -7.96
C ALA A 108 -9.60 -8.13 -8.01
N ARG A 109 -8.65 -8.22 -8.96
CA ARG A 109 -7.72 -9.36 -9.06
C ARG A 109 -6.74 -9.42 -7.89
N LEU A 110 -6.22 -8.28 -7.43
CA LEU A 110 -5.34 -8.22 -6.25
C LEU A 110 -6.08 -8.71 -5.00
N LYS A 111 -7.32 -8.28 -4.78
CA LYS A 111 -8.18 -8.79 -3.69
C LYS A 111 -8.45 -10.28 -3.83
N LYS A 112 -8.81 -10.76 -5.03
CA LYS A 112 -9.04 -12.20 -5.30
C LYS A 112 -7.79 -13.04 -5.05
N ALA A 113 -6.60 -12.49 -5.29
CA ALA A 113 -5.34 -13.13 -4.97
C ALA A 113 -5.05 -13.24 -3.46
N GLY A 114 -5.84 -12.57 -2.62
CA GLY A 114 -5.76 -12.62 -1.16
C GLY A 114 -4.92 -11.52 -0.53
N LEU A 115 -4.50 -10.51 -1.31
CA LEU A 115 -3.72 -9.37 -0.81
C LEU A 115 -4.55 -8.47 0.11
N VAL A 116 -3.91 -7.98 1.17
CA VAL A 116 -4.50 -7.07 2.16
C VAL A 116 -4.07 -5.64 1.85
N ILE A 117 -4.93 -4.91 1.15
CA ILE A 117 -4.65 -3.50 0.81
C ILE A 117 -4.77 -2.64 2.08
N PHE A 118 -3.70 -1.92 2.43
CA PHE A 118 -3.64 -1.15 3.68
C PHE A 118 -3.16 0.30 3.54
N GLY A 119 -2.97 0.78 2.32
CA GLY A 119 -2.62 2.19 2.09
C GLY A 119 -2.52 2.55 0.62
N ARG A 120 -2.46 3.85 0.33
CA ARG A 120 -2.06 4.36 -0.97
C ARG A 120 -0.66 4.95 -0.97
N THR A 121 0.11 4.66 -2.02
CA THR A 121 1.41 5.27 -2.26
C THR A 121 1.31 6.56 -3.07
N ASN A 122 2.30 7.42 -2.88
CA ASN A 122 2.46 8.65 -3.61
C ASN A 122 2.64 8.40 -5.11
N SER A 123 2.32 9.39 -5.93
CA SER A 123 2.50 9.34 -7.37
C SER A 123 2.88 10.73 -7.88
N CYS A 124 3.60 10.79 -9.00
CA CYS A 124 3.69 12.03 -9.77
C CYS A 124 2.29 12.58 -10.04
N GLU A 125 2.17 13.90 -10.02
CA GLU A 125 0.93 14.58 -10.37
C GLU A 125 0.45 14.11 -11.74
N VAL A 126 -0.74 13.52 -11.76
CA VAL A 126 -1.41 12.88 -12.91
C VAL A 126 -0.58 11.85 -13.69
N GLY A 127 0.54 11.39 -13.13
CA GLY A 127 1.45 10.43 -13.76
C GLY A 127 2.36 11.01 -14.85
N LEU A 128 2.42 12.34 -15.00
CA LEU A 128 3.11 13.01 -16.11
C LEU A 128 4.51 13.53 -15.74
N SER A 129 5.20 12.87 -14.82
CA SER A 129 6.58 13.20 -14.45
C SER A 129 7.40 11.93 -14.19
N LEU A 130 8.72 12.04 -14.36
CA LEU A 130 9.72 11.03 -13.97
C LEU A 130 10.24 11.23 -12.54
N THR A 131 9.74 12.22 -11.80
CA THR A 131 10.07 12.46 -10.39
C THR A 131 8.78 12.57 -9.56
N CYS A 132 8.70 11.78 -8.48
CA CYS A 132 7.51 11.73 -7.61
C CYS A 132 7.47 12.92 -6.64
N GLU A 133 7.14 14.10 -7.16
CA GLU A 133 7.15 15.37 -6.40
C GLU A 133 5.84 16.17 -6.53
N PRO A 134 4.66 15.54 -6.29
CA PRO A 134 3.38 16.25 -6.42
C PRO A 134 3.26 17.39 -5.41
N ARG A 135 2.66 18.51 -5.82
CA ARG A 135 2.38 19.63 -4.89
C ARG A 135 1.42 19.26 -3.75
N LEU A 136 0.55 18.25 -3.96
CA LEU A 136 -0.45 17.85 -2.96
C LEU A 136 0.17 17.18 -1.72
N TYR A 137 1.14 16.28 -1.93
CA TYR A 137 1.72 15.47 -0.85
C TYR A 137 3.20 15.72 -0.61
N GLY A 138 3.86 16.50 -1.49
CA GLY A 138 5.30 16.70 -1.45
C GLY A 138 6.09 15.54 -2.06
N PRO A 139 7.43 15.67 -2.10
CA PRO A 139 8.31 14.71 -2.73
C PRO A 139 8.39 13.39 -1.97
N THR A 140 8.38 12.29 -2.72
CA THR A 140 8.90 11.01 -2.23
C THR A 140 10.42 10.99 -2.39
N ARG A 141 11.14 10.65 -1.32
CA ARG A 141 12.60 10.57 -1.31
C ARG A 141 13.08 9.14 -1.53
N ASN A 142 14.26 9.01 -2.14
CA ASN A 142 14.87 7.71 -2.32
C ASN A 142 15.30 7.12 -0.95
N PRO A 143 14.89 5.88 -0.59
CA PRO A 143 15.23 5.28 0.69
C PRO A 143 16.73 4.97 0.86
N TRP A 144 17.50 4.91 -0.23
CA TRP A 144 18.95 4.67 -0.19
C TRP A 144 19.77 5.95 -0.02
N ASP A 145 19.26 7.07 -0.50
CA ASP A 145 19.87 8.40 -0.40
C ASP A 145 18.78 9.47 -0.47
N PRO A 146 18.35 10.05 0.67
CA PRO A 146 17.25 11.00 0.71
C PRO A 146 17.48 12.30 -0.08
N THR A 147 18.71 12.54 -0.57
CA THR A 147 19.03 13.67 -1.45
C THR A 147 18.71 13.40 -2.92
N ARG A 148 18.35 12.14 -3.26
CA ARG A 148 17.99 11.71 -4.62
C ARG A 148 16.49 11.49 -4.78
N ILE A 149 16.06 11.59 -6.03
CA ILE A 149 14.69 11.27 -6.45
C ILE A 149 14.38 9.78 -6.28
N SER A 150 13.14 9.44 -5.95
CA SER A 150 12.63 8.05 -6.01
C SER A 150 12.13 7.65 -7.40
N SER A 151 12.39 8.48 -8.42
CA SER A 151 11.87 8.37 -9.78
C SER A 151 10.33 8.49 -9.82
N GLY A 152 9.71 8.14 -10.95
CA GLY A 152 8.30 8.32 -11.21
C GLY A 152 7.82 7.53 -12.44
N SER A 153 6.51 7.39 -12.65
CA SER A 153 5.46 7.97 -11.82
C SER A 153 5.08 7.18 -10.57
N SER A 154 5.58 5.94 -10.46
CA SER A 154 5.36 5.04 -9.32
C SER A 154 6.50 5.16 -8.31
N GLY A 155 6.79 6.37 -7.85
CA GLY A 155 7.97 6.62 -7.00
C GLY A 155 7.74 6.39 -5.51
N GLY A 156 6.48 6.36 -5.04
CA GLY A 156 6.10 5.95 -3.68
C GLY A 156 5.93 4.44 -3.59
#